data_AF-S4MNN3-F1
#
_entry.id   AF-S4MNN3-F1
#
_cell.length_a   1.000
_cell.length_b   1.000
_cell.length_c   1.000
_cell.angle_alpha   90.00
_cell.angle_beta   90.00
_cell.angle_gamma   90.00
#
_symmetry.space_group_name_H-M   'P 1'
#
loop_
_entity.id
_entity.type
_entity.pdbx_description
1 polymer ?
#
loop_
_entity_poly.entity_id
_entity_poly.type
_entity_poly.pdbx_seq_one_letter_code
_entity_poly.pdbx_strand_id
1 'polypeptide(L)'
;MVDDFLPPELRVPSHDQLDGKMMPWKQPLVLDGEMVACSECGAYRDWLILSTRDQIWLRCRVGHQQQETRLNTAWFNRNSGPADATHATFEDCLRHLGH
;
A
#
# COMPACT_ATOMS: atom_id res chain seq x y z
N MET A 1 6.31 34.08 -11.09
CA MET A 1 6.87 33.15 -12.09
C MET A 1 8.33 32.89 -11.71
N VAL A 2 8.61 31.81 -11.00
CA VAL A 2 9.30 30.61 -11.48
C VAL A 2 9.11 29.57 -10.37
N ASP A 3 8.53 28.44 -10.75
CA ASP A 3 8.17 27.35 -9.87
C ASP A 3 9.40 26.45 -9.75
N ASP A 4 9.94 26.33 -8.53
CA ASP A 4 11.19 25.64 -8.20
C ASP A 4 11.01 24.11 -8.22
N PHE A 5 10.49 23.58 -9.33
CA PHE A 5 10.22 22.16 -9.48
C PHE A 5 11.46 21.42 -9.98
N LEU A 6 11.93 20.48 -9.15
CA LEU A 6 13.00 19.54 -9.46
C LEU A 6 12.80 18.84 -10.83
N PRO A 7 13.89 18.53 -11.56
CA PRO A 7 13.84 17.86 -12.86
C PRO A 7 13.04 16.56 -12.81
N PRO A 8 12.25 16.22 -13.85
CA PRO A 8 11.42 15.01 -13.90
C PRO A 8 12.18 13.71 -13.62
N GLU A 9 13.47 13.67 -13.94
CA GLU A 9 14.35 12.50 -13.84
C GLU A 9 14.75 12.17 -12.39
N LEU A 10 14.66 13.15 -11.48
CA LEU A 10 14.98 13.02 -10.05
C LEU A 10 13.73 12.96 -9.17
N ARG A 11 12.53 13.10 -9.77
CA ARG A 11 11.29 12.87 -9.04
C ARG A 11 11.23 11.38 -8.78
N VAL A 12 11.28 11.01 -7.50
CA VAL A 12 10.82 9.70 -7.05
C VAL A 12 9.47 9.50 -7.73
N PRO A 13 9.26 8.43 -8.53
CA PRO A 13 7.98 8.24 -9.18
C PRO A 13 6.90 8.32 -8.11
N SER A 14 5.98 9.28 -8.25
CA SER A 14 4.76 9.28 -7.46
C SER A 14 4.19 7.87 -7.60
N HIS A 15 3.81 7.25 -6.49
CA HIS A 15 3.16 5.94 -6.52
C HIS A 15 1.92 5.90 -7.44
N ASP A 16 1.40 7.06 -7.89
CA ASP A 16 0.38 7.19 -8.94
C ASP A 16 0.79 6.64 -10.32
N GLN A 17 2.08 6.41 -10.60
CA GLN A 17 2.54 5.77 -11.85
C GLN A 17 2.65 4.24 -11.77
N LEU A 18 2.30 3.64 -10.63
CA LEU A 18 2.05 2.21 -10.56
C LEU A 18 0.55 2.02 -10.81
N ASP A 19 0.16 1.26 -11.83
CA ASP A 19 -1.20 0.70 -12.01
C ASP A 19 -1.57 -0.22 -10.83
N GLY A 20 -1.61 0.34 -9.63
CA GLY A 20 -1.51 -0.34 -8.36
C GLY A 20 -2.66 0.06 -7.46
N LYS A 21 -3.62 -0.83 -7.24
CA LYS A 21 -4.67 -0.56 -6.25
C LYS A 21 -4.06 -0.67 -4.86
N MET A 22 -4.42 0.23 -3.95
CA MET A 22 -3.96 0.21 -2.56
C MET A 22 -5.14 0.10 -1.61
N MET A 23 -4.98 -0.65 -0.53
CA MET A 23 -5.97 -0.68 0.55
C MET A 23 -5.28 -0.71 1.92
N PRO A 24 -5.71 0.15 2.88
CA PRO A 24 -5.24 0.06 4.25
C PRO A 24 -5.83 -1.17 4.94
N TRP A 25 -5.02 -1.85 5.72
CA TRP A 25 -5.36 -3.06 6.46
C TRP A 25 -4.91 -2.91 7.92
N LYS A 26 -5.79 -2.36 8.75
CA LYS A 26 -5.52 -2.00 10.16
C LYS A 26 -5.42 -3.21 11.08
N GLN A 27 -6.07 -4.32 10.70
CA GLN A 27 -6.08 -5.55 11.47
C GLN A 27 -4.84 -6.42 11.17
N PRO A 28 -4.50 -7.41 12.01
CA PRO A 28 -3.46 -8.38 11.67
C PRO A 28 -3.80 -9.12 10.37
N LEU A 29 -2.81 -9.27 9.49
CA LEU A 29 -2.96 -10.09 8.29
C LEU A 29 -2.61 -11.53 8.67
N VAL A 30 -3.59 -12.44 8.56
CA VAL A 30 -3.41 -13.86 8.88
C VAL A 30 -3.58 -14.67 7.60
N LEU A 31 -2.54 -15.40 7.21
CA LEU A 31 -2.51 -16.23 6.00
C LEU A 31 -2.17 -17.66 6.42
N ASP A 32 -3.02 -18.62 6.02
CA ASP A 32 -2.85 -20.05 6.36
C ASP A 32 -2.69 -20.32 7.88
N GLY A 33 -3.24 -19.44 8.72
CA GLY A 33 -3.11 -19.52 10.18
C GLY A 33 -1.84 -18.85 10.74
N GLU A 34 -0.97 -18.32 9.90
CA GLU A 34 0.23 -17.58 10.29
C GLU A 34 -0.02 -16.07 10.25
N MET A 35 0.43 -15.38 11.29
CA MET A 35 0.39 -13.92 11.32
C MET A 35 1.54 -13.35 10.49
N VAL A 36 1.20 -12.56 9.48
CA VAL A 36 2.18 -11.90 8.64
C VAL A 36 2.76 -10.70 9.38
N ALA A 37 4.05 -10.79 9.66
CA ALA A 37 4.84 -9.72 10.24
C ALA A 37 5.84 -9.17 9.22
N CYS A 38 6.26 -7.94 9.43
CA CYS A 38 7.32 -7.32 8.68
C CYS A 38 8.63 -8.04 8.96
N SER A 39 9.28 -8.54 7.92
CA SER A 39 10.58 -9.21 8.03
C SER A 39 11.67 -8.31 8.61
N GLU A 40 11.53 -6.99 8.47
CA GLU A 40 12.52 -6.00 8.94
C GLU A 40 12.22 -5.46 10.34
N CYS A 41 10.97 -5.04 10.62
CA CYS A 41 10.63 -4.38 11.89
C CYS A 41 9.70 -5.20 12.80
N GLY A 42 9.22 -6.37 12.36
CA GLY A 42 8.31 -7.21 13.14
C GLY A 42 6.88 -6.66 13.28
N ALA A 43 6.55 -5.54 12.62
CA ALA A 43 5.19 -5.00 12.64
C ALA A 43 4.22 -6.00 12.00
N TYR A 44 3.13 -6.34 12.68
CA TYR A 44 2.19 -7.40 12.26
C TYR A 44 0.79 -6.88 11.91
N ARG A 45 0.56 -5.57 12.02
CA ARG A 45 -0.71 -4.88 11.75
C ARG A 45 -0.43 -3.54 11.08
N ASP A 46 -1.49 -2.80 10.75
CA ASP A 46 -1.39 -1.49 10.09
C ASP A 46 -0.64 -1.58 8.76
N TRP A 47 -1.01 -2.58 7.96
CA TRP A 47 -0.45 -2.84 6.65
C TRP A 47 -1.11 -1.97 5.59
N LEU A 48 -0.34 -1.57 4.58
CA LEU A 48 -0.86 -1.06 3.33
C LEU A 48 -0.65 -2.15 2.28
N ILE A 49 -1.75 -2.70 1.76
CA ILE A 49 -1.71 -3.75 0.75
C ILE A 49 -1.76 -3.08 -0.61
N LEU A 50 -0.79 -3.36 -1.47
CA LEU A 50 -0.70 -2.86 -2.84
C LEU A 50 -0.87 -4.02 -3.80
N SER A 51 -1.69 -3.85 -4.84
CA SER A 51 -1.90 -4.83 -5.90
C SER A 51 -1.39 -4.26 -7.21
N THR A 52 -0.22 -4.72 -7.67
CA THR A 52 0.46 -4.27 -8.89
C THR A 52 0.69 -5.44 -9.85
N ARG A 53 0.19 -5.38 -11.09
CA ARG A 53 0.48 -6.38 -12.16
C ARG A 53 0.50 -7.85 -11.67
N ASP A 54 -0.57 -8.26 -10.99
CA ASP A 54 -0.78 -9.58 -10.38
C ASP A 54 0.07 -9.95 -9.14
N GLN A 55 0.81 -8.99 -8.60
CA GLN A 55 1.60 -9.16 -7.39
C GLN A 55 1.00 -8.34 -6.25
N ILE A 56 0.98 -8.96 -5.07
CA ILE A 56 0.58 -8.28 -3.84
C ILE A 56 1.82 -7.91 -3.04
N TRP A 57 1.90 -6.65 -2.65
CA TRP A 57 2.94 -6.09 -1.80
C TRP A 57 2.32 -5.60 -0.51
N LEU A 58 3.02 -5.82 0.60
CA LEU A 58 2.64 -5.36 1.92
C LEU A 58 3.65 -4.31 2.35
N ARG A 59 3.16 -3.11 2.67
CA ARG A 59 3.97 -2.03 3.23
C ARG A 59 3.59 -1.81 4.69
N CYS A 60 4.55 -1.89 5.60
CA CYS A 60 4.29 -1.65 7.01
C CYS A 60 4.22 -0.15 7.31
N ARG A 61 3.72 0.22 8.50
CA ARG A 61 3.68 1.62 8.98
C ARG A 61 5.03 2.34 9.03
N VAL A 62 6.14 1.61 9.10
CA VAL A 62 7.51 2.16 9.11
C VAL A 62 7.99 2.47 7.69
N GLY A 63 7.34 1.89 6.68
CA GLY A 63 7.65 2.09 5.26
C GLY A 63 8.36 0.92 4.58
N HIS A 64 8.73 -0.14 5.31
CA HIS A 64 9.29 -1.36 4.71
C HIS A 64 8.25 -2.05 3.83
N GLN A 65 8.72 -2.62 2.72
CA GLN A 65 7.88 -3.31 1.75
C GLN A 65 8.32 -4.77 1.61
N GLN A 66 7.35 -5.68 1.59
CA GLN A 66 7.60 -7.09 1.33
C GLN A 66 6.57 -7.62 0.33
N GLN A 67 7.02 -8.50 -0.56
CA GLN A 67 6.13 -9.19 -1.48
C GLN A 67 5.44 -10.34 -0.73
N GLU A 68 4.12 -10.42 -0.86
CA GLU A 68 3.35 -11.54 -0.30
C GLU A 68 2.82 -12.41 -1.43
N THR A 69 3.47 -13.55 -1.65
CA THR A 69 3.15 -14.49 -2.73
C THR A 69 1.95 -15.38 -2.42
N ARG A 70 1.55 -15.48 -1.14
CA ARG A 70 0.32 -16.18 -0.73
C ARG A 70 -0.94 -15.38 -1.11
N LEU A 71 -0.80 -14.08 -1.38
CA LEU A 71 -1.88 -13.21 -1.80
C LEU A 71 -1.81 -12.95 -3.31
N ASN A 72 -2.99 -12.86 -3.91
CA ASN A 72 -3.13 -12.53 -5.33
C ASN A 72 -4.19 -11.44 -5.53
N THR A 73 -4.30 -10.95 -6.77
CA THR A 73 -5.28 -9.92 -7.16
C THR A 73 -6.72 -10.32 -6.84
N ALA A 74 -7.07 -11.61 -6.93
CA ALA A 74 -8.41 -12.10 -6.62
C ALA A 74 -8.73 -11.98 -5.12
N TRP A 75 -7.75 -12.26 -4.25
CA TRP A 75 -7.86 -12.00 -2.82
C TRP A 75 -8.01 -10.51 -2.55
N PHE A 76 -7.18 -9.67 -3.17
CA PHE A 76 -7.26 -8.22 -3.02
C PHE A 76 -8.66 -7.71 -3.37
N ASN A 77 -9.17 -8.05 -4.56
CA ASN A 77 -10.48 -7.60 -5.03
C ASN A 77 -11.65 -8.09 -4.15
N ARG A 78 -11.51 -9.25 -3.48
CA ARG A 78 -12.52 -9.79 -2.57
C ARG A 78 -12.53 -9.07 -1.21
N ASN A 79 -11.36 -8.66 -0.73
CA ASN A 79 -11.17 -8.08 0.59
C ASN A 79 -11.17 -6.55 0.57
N SER A 80 -10.90 -5.93 -0.58
CA SER A 80 -11.26 -4.56 -0.85
C SER A 80 -12.79 -4.51 -0.83
N GLY A 81 -13.37 -4.00 0.26
CA GLY A 81 -14.81 -3.79 0.36
C GLY A 81 -15.33 -2.87 -0.75
N PRO A 82 -16.67 -2.65 -0.85
CA PRO A 82 -17.18 -1.50 -1.61
C PRO A 82 -16.39 -0.27 -1.16
N ALA A 83 -15.93 0.53 -2.12
CA ALA A 83 -14.98 1.61 -1.88
C ALA A 83 -15.63 2.72 -1.04
N ASP A 84 -15.79 2.50 0.26
CA ASP A 84 -16.27 3.51 1.21
C ASP A 84 -15.21 4.61 1.41
N ALA A 85 -14.04 4.45 0.79
CA ALA A 85 -13.18 5.57 0.50
C ALA A 85 -12.44 5.35 -0.82
N THR A 86 -13.05 5.79 -1.93
CA THR A 86 -12.27 6.16 -3.12
C THR A 86 -11.52 7.44 -2.79
N HIS A 87 -10.36 7.33 -2.12
CA HIS A 87 -9.46 8.47 -1.99
C HIS A 87 -8.82 8.69 -3.36
N ALA A 88 -9.08 9.85 -3.95
CA ALA A 88 -8.67 10.19 -5.31
C ALA A 88 -7.14 10.25 -5.48
N THR A 89 -6.39 10.37 -4.38
CA THR A 89 -4.93 10.47 -4.38
C THR A 89 -4.32 9.86 -3.11
N PHE A 90 -3.05 9.43 -3.21
CA PHE A 90 -2.23 8.94 -2.09
C PHE A 90 -2.11 9.96 -0.94
N GLU A 91 -2.04 11.26 -1.25
CA GLU A 91 -2.01 12.35 -0.27
C GLU A 91 -3.32 12.49 0.51
N ASP A 92 -4.49 12.26 -0.13
CA ASP A 92 -5.77 12.26 0.57
C ASP A 92 -5.88 11.10 1.57
N CYS A 93 -5.35 9.93 1.22
CA CYS A 93 -5.22 8.80 2.13
C CYS A 93 -4.34 9.16 3.35
N LEU A 94 -3.21 9.84 3.13
CA LEU A 94 -2.29 10.22 4.19
C LEU A 94 -2.89 11.28 5.13
N ARG A 95 -3.54 12.31 4.57
CA ARG A 95 -4.22 13.35 5.37
C ARG A 95 -5.35 12.77 6.22
N HIS A 96 -6.09 11.78 5.71
CA HIS A 96 -7.16 11.13 6.47
C HIS A 96 -6.63 10.24 7.60
N LEU A 97 -5.39 9.75 7.49
CA LEU A 97 -4.73 8.92 8.51
C LEU A 97 -3.95 9.74 9.55
N GLY A 98 -3.97 11.07 9.47
CA GLY A 98 -3.35 11.96 10.45
C GLY A 98 -1.83 12.07 10.32
N HIS A 99 -1.31 11.87 9.10
CA HIS A 99 0.09 12.13 8.74
C HIS A 99 0.26 13.47 8.04
#